data_AF-A0A8T6CZ39-F1
#
_entry.id   AF-A0A8T6CZ39-F1
#
_cell.length_a   1.000
_cell.length_b   1.000
_cell.length_c   1.000
_cell.angle_alpha   90.00
_cell.angle_beta   90.00
_cell.angle_gamma   90.00
#
_symmetry.space_group_name_H-M   'P 1'
#
loop_
_entity.id
_entity.type
_entity.pdbx_description
1 polymer ?
#
loop_
_entity_poly.entity_id
_entity_poly.type
_entity_poly.pdbx_seq_one_letter_code
_entity_poly.pdbx_strand_id
1 'polypeptide(L)'
;MVQNPPEGSQRILPYLNYSDPKAAIEFLIYAFGFKQGLLLEMPDGNIGHCELQMGGETLMLAGEFAEGGLSSPKALGGVHASVVVYVDDLDAHCERARAAGAQIVQEPEDQFYGDRTYRA
;
A
#
# COMPACT_ATOMS: atom_id res chain seq x y z
N MET A 1 -20.95 -10.44 -25.11
CA MET A 1 -21.54 -10.56 -23.75
C MET A 1 -20.83 -9.54 -22.86
N VAL A 2 -21.54 -8.90 -21.92
CA VAL A 2 -20.89 -8.01 -20.95
C VAL A 2 -20.15 -8.88 -19.94
N GLN A 3 -18.83 -8.71 -19.83
CA GLN A 3 -18.04 -9.34 -18.77
C GLN A 3 -18.16 -8.49 -17.49
N ASN A 4 -18.39 -9.13 -16.35
CA ASN A 4 -18.45 -8.47 -15.05
C ASN A 4 -17.76 -9.32 -13.96
N PRO A 5 -16.59 -8.92 -13.43
CA PRO A 5 -15.84 -7.73 -13.85
C PRO A 5 -15.22 -7.91 -15.25
N PRO A 6 -14.73 -6.84 -15.89
CA PRO A 6 -13.94 -6.93 -17.12
C PRO A 6 -12.77 -7.92 -16.97
N GLU A 7 -12.41 -8.61 -18.05
CA GLU A 7 -11.21 -9.45 -18.09
C GLU A 7 -9.96 -8.67 -17.67
N GLY A 8 -9.09 -9.31 -16.87
CA GLY A 8 -7.91 -8.67 -16.28
C GLY A 8 -8.16 -7.84 -15.02
N SER A 9 -9.41 -7.72 -14.55
CA SER A 9 -9.69 -6.97 -13.32
C SER A 9 -9.14 -7.66 -12.09
N GLN A 10 -8.42 -6.90 -11.25
CA GLN A 10 -8.08 -7.31 -9.90
C GLN A 10 -9.38 -7.50 -9.08
N ARG A 11 -9.48 -8.62 -8.37
CA ARG A 11 -10.69 -8.97 -7.61
C ARG A 11 -10.60 -8.64 -6.13
N ILE A 12 -9.39 -8.56 -5.60
CA ILE A 12 -9.13 -8.30 -4.19
C ILE A 12 -8.13 -7.15 -4.12
N LEU A 13 -8.57 -6.05 -3.51
CA LEU A 13 -7.81 -4.83 -3.36
C LEU A 13 -7.70 -4.54 -1.86
N PRO A 14 -6.50 -4.52 -1.28
CA PRO A 14 -6.30 -4.07 0.09
C PRO A 14 -6.80 -2.63 0.26
N TYR A 15 -7.42 -2.34 1.40
CA TYR A 15 -7.80 -0.99 1.78
C TYR A 15 -7.12 -0.64 3.11
N LEU A 16 -6.17 0.29 3.07
CA LEU A 16 -5.37 0.69 4.22
C LEU A 16 -5.89 1.99 4.83
N ASN A 17 -5.74 2.15 6.14
CA ASN A 17 -6.11 3.38 6.84
C ASN A 17 -4.89 3.98 7.51
N TYR A 18 -4.70 5.29 7.32
CA TYR A 18 -3.58 6.04 7.87
C TYR A 18 -4.10 7.22 8.71
N SER A 19 -3.41 7.51 9.81
CA SER A 19 -3.66 8.73 10.60
C SER A 19 -3.19 10.00 9.88
N ASP A 20 -2.21 9.86 8.98
CA ASP A 20 -1.81 10.91 8.04
C ASP A 20 -1.78 10.30 6.62
N PRO A 21 -2.93 10.26 5.92
CA PRO A 21 -3.01 9.65 4.60
C PRO A 21 -2.25 10.44 3.53
N LYS A 22 -2.08 11.76 3.68
CA LYS A 22 -1.33 12.58 2.72
C LYS A 22 0.15 12.21 2.77
N ALA A 23 0.74 12.18 3.96
CA ALA A 23 2.12 11.73 4.13
C ALA A 23 2.31 10.26 3.70
N ALA A 24 1.32 9.40 3.96
CA ALA A 24 1.38 8.01 3.54
C ALA A 24 1.40 7.86 2.01
N ILE A 25 0.57 8.59 1.27
CA ILE A 25 0.55 8.59 -0.20
C ILE A 25 1.92 8.99 -0.74
N GLU A 26 2.46 10.12 -0.27
CA GLU A 26 3.77 10.63 -0.71
C GLU A 26 4.88 9.62 -0.43
N PHE A 27 4.90 9.05 0.78
CA PHE A 27 5.89 8.06 1.18
C PHE A 27 5.79 6.77 0.35
N LEU A 28 4.58 6.22 0.15
CA LEU A 28 4.40 4.97 -0.61
C LEU A 28 4.81 5.14 -2.08
N ILE A 29 4.52 6.29 -2.68
CA ILE A 29 4.98 6.63 -4.04
C ILE A 29 6.51 6.73 -4.05
N TYR A 30 7.09 7.49 -3.13
CA TYR A 30 8.53 7.77 -3.12
C TYR A 30 9.40 6.58 -2.71
N ALA A 31 9.00 5.79 -1.72
CA ALA A 31 9.74 4.65 -1.19
C ALA A 31 9.47 3.36 -1.98
N PHE A 32 8.21 3.08 -2.33
CA PHE A 32 7.82 1.79 -2.93
C PHE A 32 7.38 1.85 -4.39
N GLY A 33 7.17 3.05 -4.95
CA GLY A 33 7.15 3.25 -6.41
C GLY A 33 5.76 3.10 -7.00
N PHE A 34 4.75 3.12 -6.15
CA PHE A 34 3.37 3.26 -6.56
C PHE A 34 3.16 4.53 -7.37
N LYS A 35 2.14 4.51 -8.21
CA LYS A 35 1.63 5.69 -8.91
C LYS A 35 0.28 6.06 -8.30
N GLN A 36 0.06 7.35 -8.09
CA GLN A 36 -1.25 7.82 -7.64
C GLN A 36 -2.29 7.61 -8.74
N GLY A 37 -3.41 6.96 -8.38
CA GLY A 37 -4.61 6.85 -9.19
C GLY A 37 -5.65 7.91 -8.79
N LEU A 38 -6.91 7.48 -8.64
CA LEU A 38 -7.97 8.36 -8.15
C LEU A 38 -7.65 8.86 -6.74
N LEU A 39 -7.84 10.15 -6.50
CA LEU A 39 -7.73 10.80 -5.19
C LEU A 39 -8.99 11.61 -4.92
N LEU A 40 -9.65 11.35 -3.80
CA LEU A 40 -10.84 12.06 -3.33
C LEU A 40 -10.57 12.66 -1.96
N GLU A 41 -10.51 13.99 -1.92
CA GLU A 41 -10.42 14.76 -0.69
C GLU A 41 -11.81 15.07 -0.14
N MET A 42 -11.94 14.98 1.18
CA MET A 42 -13.13 15.37 1.92
C MET A 42 -13.15 16.89 2.13
N PRO A 43 -14.31 17.51 2.42
CA PRO A 43 -14.39 18.97 2.65
C PRO A 43 -13.55 19.50 3.81
N ASP A 44 -13.21 18.64 4.78
CA ASP A 44 -12.33 18.94 5.90
C ASP A 44 -10.82 18.83 5.56
N GLY A 45 -10.49 18.45 4.32
CA GLY A 45 -9.12 18.28 3.84
C GLY A 45 -8.50 16.91 4.14
N ASN A 46 -9.24 15.97 4.73
CA ASN A 46 -8.80 14.59 4.88
C ASN A 46 -8.89 13.82 3.56
N ILE A 47 -8.19 12.69 3.43
CA ILE A 47 -8.32 11.80 2.27
C ILE A 47 -9.46 10.82 2.52
N GLY A 48 -10.57 10.97 1.80
CA GLY A 48 -11.69 10.03 1.86
C GLY A 48 -11.39 8.74 1.09
N HIS A 49 -10.61 8.85 0.00
CA HIS A 49 -10.20 7.72 -0.82
C HIS A 49 -8.97 8.06 -1.66
N CYS A 50 -8.04 7.14 -1.77
CA CYS A 50 -6.94 7.19 -2.73
C CYS A 50 -6.65 5.80 -3.29
N GLU A 51 -6.38 5.72 -4.59
CA GLU A 51 -5.81 4.55 -5.24
C GLU A 51 -4.30 4.73 -5.41
N LEU A 52 -3.55 3.68 -5.14
CA LEU A 52 -2.12 3.54 -5.45
C LEU A 52 -1.94 2.33 -6.35
N GLN A 53 -1.30 2.53 -7.51
CA GLN A 53 -1.22 1.54 -8.57
C GLN A 53 0.20 1.05 -8.80
N MET A 54 0.36 -0.25 -9.04
CA MET A 54 1.62 -0.87 -9.43
C MET A 54 1.34 -2.13 -10.26
N GLY A 55 2.07 -2.33 -11.36
CA GLY A 55 1.93 -3.56 -12.17
C GLY A 55 0.54 -3.79 -12.78
N GLY A 56 -0.31 -2.75 -12.87
CA GLY A 56 -1.71 -2.88 -13.29
C GLY A 56 -2.67 -3.29 -12.15
N GLU A 57 -2.17 -3.46 -10.94
CA GLU A 57 -2.95 -3.69 -9.73
C GLU A 57 -3.06 -2.43 -8.88
N THR A 58 -4.07 -2.41 -8.01
CA THR A 58 -4.45 -1.28 -7.16
C THR A 58 -4.46 -1.71 -5.68
N LEU A 59 -3.87 -0.85 -4.86
CA LEU A 59 -4.08 -0.76 -3.43
C LEU A 59 -4.89 0.51 -3.16
N MET A 60 -5.83 0.44 -2.22
CA MET A 60 -6.62 1.60 -1.81
C MET A 60 -6.21 2.06 -0.42
N LEU A 61 -6.39 3.34 -0.13
CA LEU A 61 -6.25 3.87 1.22
C LEU A 61 -7.19 5.04 1.50
N ALA A 62 -7.38 5.33 2.78
CA ALA A 62 -8.01 6.56 3.26
C ALA A 62 -7.38 7.02 4.58
N GLY A 63 -7.79 8.22 4.99
CA GLY A 63 -7.65 8.67 6.37
C GLY A 63 -8.54 7.87 7.33
N GLU A 64 -8.25 7.99 8.62
CA GLU A 64 -9.12 7.45 9.66
C GLU A 64 -10.54 8.04 9.57
N PHE A 65 -11.54 7.19 9.83
CA PHE A 65 -12.96 7.57 9.89
C PHE A 65 -13.64 6.74 10.97
N ALA A 66 -13.62 7.26 12.20
CA ALA A 66 -14.05 6.53 13.38
C ALA A 66 -15.55 6.17 13.33
N GLU A 67 -16.39 7.05 12.81
CA GLU A 67 -17.83 6.83 12.66
C GLU A 67 -18.15 5.67 11.71
N GLY A 68 -17.27 5.42 10.72
CA GLY A 68 -17.36 4.29 9.79
C GLY A 68 -16.56 3.06 10.22
N GLY A 69 -15.95 3.06 11.40
CA GLY A 69 -15.14 1.95 11.90
C GLY A 69 -13.78 1.79 11.21
N LEU A 70 -13.24 2.83 10.58
CA LEU A 70 -11.94 2.83 9.95
C LEU A 70 -10.89 3.48 10.86
N SER A 71 -9.84 2.73 11.21
CA SER A 71 -8.76 3.20 12.10
C SER A 71 -7.41 2.72 11.59
N SER A 72 -6.36 3.53 11.80
CA SER A 72 -5.02 3.13 11.41
C SER A 72 -4.40 2.17 12.43
N PRO A 73 -3.41 1.35 12.03
CA PRO A 73 -2.61 0.56 12.96
C PRO A 73 -2.01 1.38 14.12
N LYS A 74 -1.65 2.64 13.86
CA LYS A 74 -1.10 3.55 14.88
C LYS A 74 -2.13 3.88 15.95
N ALA A 75 -3.37 4.17 15.57
CA ALA A 75 -4.46 4.42 16.53
C ALA A 75 -4.84 3.16 17.31
N LEU A 76 -4.75 1.98 16.69
CA LEU A 76 -5.04 0.69 17.33
C LEU A 76 -3.88 0.15 18.18
N GLY A 77 -2.69 0.76 18.11
CA GLY A 77 -1.51 0.32 18.84
C GLY A 77 -0.90 -1.00 18.35
N GLY A 78 -1.20 -1.42 17.11
CA GLY A 78 -0.71 -2.69 16.57
C GLY A 78 -1.07 -2.93 15.10
N VAL A 79 -0.35 -3.86 14.49
CA VAL A 79 -0.55 -4.31 13.11
C VAL A 79 -1.15 -5.72 13.13
N HIS A 80 -2.24 -5.94 12.42
CA HIS A 80 -2.93 -7.26 12.36
C HIS A 80 -2.87 -7.91 10.97
N ALA A 81 -2.35 -7.22 9.96
CA ALA A 81 -2.32 -7.66 8.58
C ALA A 81 -1.10 -7.08 7.85
N SER A 82 -0.70 -7.74 6.77
CA SER A 82 0.36 -7.27 5.86
C SER A 82 -0.15 -7.28 4.43
N VAL A 83 0.40 -6.41 3.59
CA VAL A 83 0.19 -6.43 2.15
C VAL A 83 1.43 -7.07 1.53
N VAL A 84 1.23 -8.10 0.71
CA VAL A 84 2.30 -8.73 -0.06
C VAL A 84 2.26 -8.16 -1.48
N VAL A 85 3.41 -7.74 -1.97
CA VAL A 85 3.54 -7.05 -3.25
C VAL A 85 4.71 -7.67 -4.01
N TYR A 86 4.47 -8.13 -5.23
CA TYR A 86 5.53 -8.63 -6.10
C TYR A 86 6.21 -7.49 -6.86
N VAL A 87 7.53 -7.55 -6.97
CA VAL A 87 8.37 -6.57 -7.68
C VAL A 87 9.39 -7.30 -8.54
N ASP A 88 9.82 -6.67 -9.64
CA ASP A 88 10.74 -7.31 -10.60
C ASP A 88 12.18 -7.43 -10.07
N ASP A 89 12.67 -6.39 -9.38
CA ASP A 89 14.01 -6.36 -8.76
C ASP A 89 13.87 -6.04 -7.27
N LEU A 90 13.88 -7.09 -6.45
CA LEU A 90 13.62 -7.00 -5.02
C LEU A 90 14.75 -6.29 -4.26
N ASP A 91 16.00 -6.55 -4.64
CA ASP A 91 17.16 -5.94 -3.98
C ASP A 91 17.22 -4.44 -4.27
N ALA A 92 17.03 -4.03 -5.53
CA ALA A 92 16.95 -2.62 -5.87
C ALA A 92 15.75 -1.92 -5.24
N HIS A 93 14.61 -2.61 -5.14
CA HIS A 93 13.40 -2.08 -4.47
C HIS A 93 13.63 -1.88 -2.97
N CYS A 94 14.28 -2.84 -2.31
CA CYS A 94 14.65 -2.74 -0.90
C CYS A 94 15.60 -1.56 -0.64
N GLU A 95 16.64 -1.38 -1.46
CA GLU A 95 17.58 -0.27 -1.31
C GLU A 95 16.93 1.10 -1.55
N ARG A 96 15.99 1.19 -2.49
CA ARG A 96 15.18 2.40 -2.68
C ARG A 96 14.32 2.69 -1.44
N ALA A 97 13.63 1.69 -0.90
CA ALA A 97 12.82 1.84 0.30
C ALA A 97 13.69 2.29 1.49
N ARG A 98 14.86 1.68 1.67
CA ARG A 98 15.83 2.05 2.72
C ARG A 98 16.31 3.49 2.57
N ALA A 99 16.70 3.90 1.36
CA ALA A 99 17.12 5.28 1.08
C ALA A 99 16.02 6.31 1.31
N ALA A 100 14.76 5.92 1.14
CA ALA A 100 13.58 6.74 1.44
C ALA A 100 13.21 6.79 2.94
N GLY A 101 13.91 6.05 3.79
CA GLY A 101 13.68 6.02 5.24
C GLY A 101 12.69 4.95 5.69
N ALA A 102 12.35 3.97 4.85
CA ALA A 102 11.59 2.80 5.27
C ALA A 102 12.39 1.96 6.28
N GLN A 103 11.73 1.46 7.33
CA GLN A 103 12.35 0.58 8.30
C GLN A 103 12.38 -0.85 7.76
N ILE A 104 13.53 -1.31 7.28
CA ILE A 104 13.68 -2.72 6.86
C ILE A 104 13.72 -3.61 8.11
N VAL A 105 12.65 -4.36 8.35
CA VAL A 105 12.53 -5.29 9.49
C VAL A 105 13.03 -6.70 9.15
N GLN A 106 13.11 -7.03 7.86
CA GLN A 106 13.74 -8.25 7.35
C GLN A 106 14.47 -7.93 6.04
N GLU A 107 15.77 -8.20 6.01
CA GLU A 107 16.62 -8.01 4.83
C GLU A 107 16.23 -8.98 3.70
N PRO A 108 16.55 -8.65 2.42
CA PRO A 108 16.34 -9.54 1.29
C PRO A 108 16.96 -10.93 1.51
N GLU A 109 16.10 -11.95 1.57
CA GLU A 109 16.50 -13.33 1.83
C GLU A 109 15.72 -14.31 0.95
N ASP A 110 16.43 -15.31 0.42
CA ASP A 110 15.84 -16.44 -0.30
C ASP A 110 15.17 -17.39 0.70
N GLN A 111 13.90 -17.69 0.45
CA GLN A 111 13.06 -18.46 1.34
C GLN A 111 13.01 -19.93 0.91
N PHE A 112 12.78 -20.83 1.85
CA PHE A 112 12.76 -22.28 1.59
C PHE A 112 11.70 -22.72 0.55
N TYR A 113 10.70 -21.87 0.30
CA TYR A 113 9.62 -22.09 -0.66
C TYR A 113 9.91 -21.48 -2.05
N GLY A 114 11.11 -20.93 -2.27
CA GLY A 114 11.59 -20.49 -3.59
C GLY A 114 11.40 -19.01 -3.89
N ASP A 115 10.74 -18.25 -3.02
CA ASP A 115 10.62 -16.80 -3.17
C ASP A 115 11.83 -16.07 -2.56
N ARG A 116 12.16 -14.91 -3.10
CA ARG A 116 12.99 -13.91 -2.42
C ARG A 116 12.07 -12.89 -1.78
N THR A 117 12.29 -12.54 -0.53
CA THR A 117 11.41 -11.60 0.21
C THR A 117 12.21 -10.61 1.06
N TYR A 118 11.67 -9.41 1.27
CA TYR A 118 12.08 -8.49 2.32
C TYR A 118 10.81 -7.93 3.00
N ARG A 119 10.96 -7.36 4.19
CA ARG A 119 9.84 -6.71 4.90
C ARG A 119 10.26 -5.33 5.40
N ALA A 120 9.41 -4.35 5.16
CA ALA A 120 9.52 -2.97 5.64
C ALA A 120 8.28 -2.54 6.45
#